data_AF-A0A8H7HI67-F1
#
_entry.id   AF-A0A8H7HI67-F1
#
_cell.length_a   1.000
_cell.length_b   1.000
_cell.length_c   1.000
_cell.angle_alpha   90.00
_cell.angle_beta   90.00
_cell.angle_gamma   90.00
#
_symmetry.space_group_name_H-M   'P 1'
#
loop_
_entity.id
_entity.type
_entity.pdbx_description
1 polymer ?
#
loop_
_entity_poly.entity_id
_entity_poly.type
_entity_poly.pdbx_seq_one_letter_code
_entity_poly.pdbx_strand_id
1 'polypeptide(L)'
;MVSRLRASPSSRWIILISIKIYEDIIEGDRSQTDIHVHWIERTAASIYRRFGQNLTPQETKYLRADWLEISIISSIFGRGPNAYVALRNATPTFLQGVYSLPGIWSGGSDPTLIPLLEVIKSEDYSLSTYTLVDCMCALSFGLPQQIEYDTTARVLPDDFLPHEWATGIPTEFHLLLADINACRDKSPRARDWREIEHILVHWESRMIRNDEYWESWMSVAWLAIQESWRLTLLAYLYLAVCGLPSDDVQIQQCSTQILQVVGTVKKREPSDLAVSFFVQYLIVGICARRENHRRITRSKLSDPTTGGLDFVPVLDHLWHGAGLGGHAITWSDYLHSRETLIPVPM
;
A
#
# COMPACT_ATOMS: atom_id res chain seq x y z
N MET A 1 10.57 12.70 17.57
CA MET A 1 9.11 12.86 17.71
C MET A 1 8.70 13.95 18.72
N VAL A 2 9.07 13.86 20.01
CA VAL A 2 8.60 14.80 21.06
C VAL A 2 8.96 16.27 20.80
N SER A 3 10.16 16.56 20.30
CA SER A 3 10.58 17.91 19.93
C SER A 3 9.74 18.51 18.79
N ARG A 4 9.43 17.69 17.77
CA ARG A 4 8.56 18.08 16.65
C ARG A 4 7.15 18.39 17.12
N LEU A 5 6.58 17.58 18.02
CA LEU A 5 5.24 17.81 18.57
C LEU A 5 5.12 19.08 19.40
N ARG A 6 6.17 19.43 20.15
CA ARG A 6 6.23 20.70 20.89
C ARG A 6 6.33 21.90 19.94
N ALA A 7 7.10 21.76 18.86
CA ALA A 7 7.42 22.86 17.96
C ALA A 7 6.39 23.07 16.83
N SER A 8 5.68 22.05 16.37
CA SER A 8 4.75 22.14 15.25
C SER A 8 3.29 21.95 15.69
N PRO A 9 2.43 22.98 15.55
CA PRO A 9 0.98 22.81 15.67
C PRO A 9 0.42 21.82 14.64
N SER A 10 1.01 21.75 13.45
CA SER A 10 0.58 20.86 12.38
C SER A 10 0.79 19.39 12.77
N SER A 11 1.95 19.02 13.34
CA SER A 11 2.18 17.65 13.82
C SER A 11 1.15 17.19 14.86
N ARG A 12 0.71 18.10 15.74
CA ARG A 12 -0.29 17.78 16.77
C ARG A 12 -1.65 17.47 16.15
N TRP A 13 -2.05 18.25 15.14
CA TRP A 13 -3.27 17.98 14.39
C TRP A 13 -3.19 16.68 13.60
N ILE A 14 -2.07 16.41 12.94
CA ILE A 14 -1.85 15.15 12.21
C ILE A 14 -2.01 13.95 13.15
N ILE A 15 -1.35 13.95 14.31
CA ILE A 15 -1.49 12.85 15.28
C ILE A 15 -2.93 12.72 15.78
N LEU A 16 -3.58 13.84 16.11
CA LEU A 16 -4.98 13.81 16.57
C LEU A 16 -5.91 13.20 15.51
N ILE A 17 -5.75 13.60 14.25
CA ILE A 17 -6.52 13.06 13.11
C ILE A 17 -6.24 11.58 12.95
N SER A 18 -4.97 11.16 12.94
CA SER A 18 -4.62 9.74 12.82
C SER A 18 -5.23 8.91 13.93
N ILE A 19 -5.10 9.34 15.20
CA ILE A 19 -5.68 8.62 16.35
C ILE A 19 -7.20 8.52 16.20
N LYS A 20 -7.87 9.61 15.83
CA LYS A 20 -9.33 9.59 15.67
C LYS A 20 -9.80 8.69 14.53
N ILE A 21 -9.09 8.69 13.40
CA ILE A 21 -9.38 7.77 12.29
C ILE A 21 -9.22 6.31 12.77
N TYR A 22 -8.15 5.98 13.49
CA TYR A 22 -7.94 4.62 13.99
C TYR A 22 -8.98 4.22 15.05
N GLU A 23 -9.35 5.13 15.95
CA GLU A 23 -10.39 4.92 16.97
C GLU A 23 -11.73 4.61 16.30
N ASP A 24 -12.17 5.43 15.33
CA ASP A 24 -13.45 5.23 14.64
C ASP A 24 -13.43 3.95 13.77
N ILE A 25 -12.29 3.60 13.17
CA ILE A 25 -12.06 2.31 12.47
C ILE A 25 -12.23 1.12 13.42
N ILE A 26 -11.68 1.22 14.63
CA ILE A 26 -11.75 0.19 15.67
C ILE A 26 -13.19 0.05 16.17
N GLU A 27 -13.86 1.16 16.47
CA GLU A 27 -15.24 1.18 16.96
C GLU A 27 -16.26 0.83 15.86
N GLY A 28 -15.82 0.78 14.60
CA GLY A 28 -16.65 0.53 13.44
C GLY A 28 -17.67 1.64 13.18
N ASP A 29 -17.44 2.86 13.72
CA ASP A 29 -18.30 4.01 13.49
C ASP A 29 -18.10 4.53 12.07
N ARG A 30 -19.18 4.48 11.29
CA ARG A 30 -19.19 4.84 9.87
C ARG A 30 -19.57 6.29 9.64
N SER A 31 -20.09 6.98 10.66
CA SER A 31 -20.71 8.31 10.54
C SER A 31 -19.70 9.43 10.31
N GLN A 32 -18.42 9.21 10.63
CA GLN A 32 -17.38 10.25 10.64
C GLN A 32 -16.46 10.25 9.42
N THR A 33 -16.61 9.33 8.46
CA THR A 33 -15.71 9.20 7.30
C THR A 33 -15.57 10.52 6.52
N ASP A 34 -16.68 11.22 6.24
CA ASP A 34 -16.67 12.51 5.54
C ASP A 34 -15.98 13.61 6.38
N ILE A 35 -16.12 13.54 7.70
CA ILE A 35 -15.51 14.49 8.64
C ILE A 35 -14.00 14.30 8.69
N HIS A 36 -13.50 13.05 8.67
CA HIS A 36 -12.06 12.78 8.59
C HIS A 36 -11.45 13.33 7.31
N VAL A 37 -12.07 13.06 6.15
CA VAL A 37 -11.62 13.60 4.86
C VAL A 37 -11.54 15.12 4.93
N HIS A 38 -12.57 15.78 5.46
CA HIS A 38 -12.57 17.23 5.63
C HIS A 38 -11.44 17.73 6.55
N TRP A 39 -11.16 17.04 7.67
CA TRP A 39 -10.06 17.39 8.56
C TRP A 39 -8.69 17.21 7.92
N ILE A 40 -8.51 16.14 7.14
CA ILE A 40 -7.29 15.88 6.38
C ILE A 40 -7.05 17.02 5.38
N GLU A 41 -8.04 17.33 4.54
CA GLU A 41 -7.95 18.39 3.52
C GLU A 41 -7.68 19.76 4.14
N ARG A 42 -8.37 20.10 5.22
CA ARG A 42 -8.17 21.37 5.95
C ARG A 42 -6.76 21.46 6.53
N THR A 43 -6.24 20.36 7.07
CA THR A 43 -4.89 20.30 7.65
C THR A 43 -3.83 20.40 6.57
N ALA A 44 -3.99 19.69 5.46
CA ALA A 44 -3.13 19.78 4.29
C ALA A 44 -3.09 21.21 3.73
N ALA A 45 -4.24 21.85 3.54
CA ALA A 45 -4.32 23.23 3.07
C ALA A 45 -3.64 24.22 4.04
N SER A 46 -3.77 24.00 5.35
CA SER A 46 -3.10 24.80 6.38
C SER A 46 -1.57 24.67 6.30
N ILE A 47 -1.06 23.45 6.18
CA ILE A 47 0.37 23.17 6.02
C ILE A 47 0.90 23.80 4.72
N TYR A 48 0.16 23.62 3.62
CA TYR A 48 0.52 24.18 2.31
C TYR A 48 0.71 25.70 2.36
N ARG A 49 -0.22 26.43 3.00
CA ARG A 49 -0.13 27.89 3.17
C ARG A 49 1.11 28.33 3.93
N ARG A 50 1.61 27.50 4.86
CA ARG A 50 2.81 27.83 5.65
C ARG A 50 4.10 27.74 4.84
N PHE A 51 4.15 26.98 3.74
CA PHE A 51 5.34 26.95 2.88
C PHE A 51 5.66 28.32 2.24
N GLY A 52 4.68 29.20 2.10
CA GLY A 52 4.87 30.57 1.62
C GLY A 52 5.39 31.57 2.66
N GLN A 53 5.68 31.13 3.89
CA GLN A 53 6.11 31.99 4.99
C GLN A 53 7.64 31.95 5.17
N ASN A 54 8.19 33.01 5.75
CA ASN A 54 9.59 33.05 6.16
C ASN A 54 9.79 32.19 7.42
N LEU A 55 10.24 30.95 7.24
CA LEU A 55 10.44 29.96 8.30
C LEU A 55 11.93 29.76 8.58
N THR A 56 12.26 29.45 9.84
CA THR A 56 13.62 29.01 10.20
C THR A 56 13.93 27.65 9.56
N PRO A 57 15.21 27.29 9.36
CA PRO A 57 15.58 25.98 8.81
C PRO A 57 14.97 24.79 9.57
N GLN A 58 14.85 24.90 10.89
CA GLN A 58 14.25 23.87 11.74
C GLN A 58 12.74 23.77 11.54
N GLU A 59 12.04 24.90 11.45
CA GLU A 59 10.60 24.92 11.14
C GLU A 59 10.31 24.37 9.75
N THR A 60 11.13 24.72 8.76
CA THR A 60 11.03 24.17 7.40
C THR A 60 11.24 22.65 7.38
N LYS A 61 12.14 22.12 8.21
CA LYS A 61 12.30 20.66 8.37
C LYS A 61 11.04 20.02 8.94
N TYR A 62 10.46 20.58 9.99
CA TYR A 62 9.23 20.04 10.60
C TYR A 62 8.02 20.16 9.68
N LEU A 63 7.88 21.29 8.97
CA LEU A 63 6.78 21.49 8.03
C LEU A 63 6.83 20.50 6.86
N ARG A 64 8.03 20.17 6.37
CA ARG A 64 8.22 19.13 5.34
C ARG A 64 7.81 17.74 5.85
N ALA A 65 8.21 17.38 7.07
CA ALA A 65 7.77 16.12 7.67
C ALA A 65 6.24 16.07 7.84
N ASP A 66 5.64 17.17 8.31
CA ASP A 66 4.18 17.28 8.45
C ASP A 66 3.45 17.20 7.11
N TRP A 67 4.01 17.83 6.06
CA TRP A 67 3.47 17.75 4.70
C TRP A 67 3.52 16.32 4.15
N LEU A 68 4.62 15.61 4.36
CA LEU A 68 4.75 14.23 3.93
C LEU A 68 3.73 13.33 4.65
N GLU A 69 3.63 13.43 5.97
CA GLU A 69 2.68 12.63 6.77
C GLU A 69 1.23 12.89 6.38
N ILE A 70 0.79 14.16 6.28
CA ILE A 70 -0.60 14.45 5.91
C ILE A 70 -0.91 14.00 4.48
N SER A 71 0.07 14.03 3.58
CA SER A 71 -0.11 13.58 2.19
C SER A 71 -0.21 12.07 2.09
N ILE A 72 0.55 11.32 2.90
CA ILE A 72 0.41 9.87 3.05
C ILE A 72 -0.99 9.53 3.56
N ILE A 73 -1.46 10.20 4.61
CA ILE A 73 -2.81 10.01 5.15
C ILE A 73 -3.87 10.34 4.08
N SER A 74 -3.68 11.44 3.34
CA SER A 74 -4.55 11.82 2.23
C SER A 74 -4.56 10.77 1.10
N SER A 75 -3.46 10.05 0.91
CA SER A 75 -3.34 9.02 -0.12
C SER A 75 -4.01 7.70 0.31
N ILE A 76 -4.04 7.41 1.61
CA ILE A 76 -4.66 6.20 2.17
C ILE A 76 -6.18 6.39 2.36
N PHE A 77 -6.60 7.56 2.86
CA PHE A 77 -7.98 7.81 3.26
C PHE A 77 -8.71 8.86 2.40
N GLY A 78 -8.01 9.51 1.47
CA GLY A 78 -8.62 10.44 0.53
C GLY A 78 -9.50 9.73 -0.47
N ARG A 79 -10.41 10.48 -1.10
CA ARG A 79 -11.38 9.93 -2.05
C ARG A 79 -10.98 10.12 -3.51
N GLY A 80 -11.22 9.09 -4.30
CA GLY A 80 -11.09 9.10 -5.75
C GLY A 80 -9.67 9.47 -6.21
N PRO A 81 -9.51 10.35 -7.22
CA PRO A 81 -8.20 10.66 -7.77
C PRO A 81 -7.32 11.49 -6.83
N ASN A 82 -7.90 12.10 -5.79
CA ASN A 82 -7.15 12.92 -4.83
C ASN A 82 -6.11 12.09 -4.07
N ALA A 83 -6.35 10.79 -3.88
CA ALA A 83 -5.41 9.89 -3.22
C ALA A 83 -4.06 9.85 -3.98
N TYR A 84 -4.10 9.59 -5.29
CA TYR A 84 -2.88 9.55 -6.11
C TYR A 84 -2.26 10.94 -6.31
N VAL A 85 -3.08 11.99 -6.43
CA VAL A 85 -2.59 13.37 -6.58
C VAL A 85 -1.88 13.86 -5.30
N ALA A 86 -2.38 13.52 -4.12
CA ALA A 86 -1.74 13.84 -2.86
C ALA A 86 -0.34 13.22 -2.76
N LEU A 87 -0.22 11.93 -3.12
CA LEU A 87 1.06 11.24 -3.16
C LEU A 87 2.04 11.93 -4.12
N ARG A 88 1.60 12.21 -5.36
CA ARG A 88 2.40 12.89 -6.39
C ARG A 88 2.89 14.27 -5.93
N ASN A 89 2.04 15.03 -5.25
CA ASN A 89 2.41 16.35 -4.72
C ASN A 89 3.41 16.26 -3.54
N ALA A 90 3.48 15.11 -2.87
CA ALA A 90 4.42 14.87 -1.79
C ALA A 90 5.78 14.34 -2.26
N THR A 91 5.88 13.83 -3.50
CA THR A 91 7.10 13.26 -4.08
C THR A 91 8.34 14.16 -3.94
N PRO A 92 8.27 15.48 -4.21
CA PRO A 92 9.44 16.35 -4.04
C PRO A 92 9.91 16.43 -2.58
N THR A 93 8.99 16.35 -1.63
CA THR A 93 9.31 16.39 -0.19
C THR A 93 9.92 15.08 0.28
N PHE A 94 9.39 13.95 -0.21
CA PHE A 94 9.99 12.64 -0.01
C PHE A 94 11.44 12.61 -0.52
N LEU A 95 11.66 13.00 -1.78
CA LEU A 95 13.00 13.03 -2.38
C LEU A 95 13.97 13.89 -1.57
N GLN A 96 13.57 15.09 -1.16
CA GLN A 96 14.39 15.94 -0.29
C GLN A 96 14.74 15.27 1.04
N GLY A 97 13.80 14.53 1.64
CA GLY A 97 14.03 13.77 2.87
C GLY A 97 15.09 12.68 2.66
N VAL A 98 14.90 11.86 1.63
CA VAL A 98 15.79 10.76 1.26
C VAL A 98 17.21 11.26 0.94
N TYR A 99 17.37 12.28 0.08
CA TYR A 99 18.70 12.83 -0.23
C TYR A 99 19.36 13.56 0.95
N SER A 100 18.61 13.91 2.00
CA SER A 100 19.18 14.49 3.23
C SER A 100 19.73 13.44 4.19
N LEU A 101 19.54 12.14 3.91
CA LEU A 101 20.01 11.03 4.74
C LEU A 101 21.26 10.40 4.09
N PRO A 102 22.49 10.73 4.53
CA PRO A 102 23.68 10.14 3.91
C PRO A 102 23.80 8.63 4.15
N GLY A 103 23.19 8.11 5.22
CA GLY A 103 23.30 6.71 5.62
C GLY A 103 22.58 5.70 4.72
N ILE A 104 21.66 6.14 3.86
CA ILE A 104 20.90 5.24 2.97
C ILE A 104 21.59 5.04 1.61
N TRP A 105 22.58 5.87 1.28
CA TRP A 105 23.29 5.83 0.01
C TRP A 105 24.61 5.07 0.18
N SER A 106 24.72 3.91 -0.46
CA SER A 106 25.97 3.14 -0.44
C SER A 106 26.95 3.67 -1.49
N GLY A 107 28.25 3.41 -1.28
CA GLY A 107 29.28 3.81 -2.24
C GLY A 107 29.09 3.11 -3.58
N GLY A 108 28.63 3.85 -4.60
CA GLY A 108 28.35 3.32 -5.94
C GLY A 108 26.86 3.25 -6.31
N SER A 109 25.95 3.68 -5.43
CA SER A 109 24.52 3.81 -5.77
C SER A 109 24.32 4.77 -6.95
N ASP A 110 23.46 4.37 -7.89
CA ASP A 110 22.93 5.28 -8.91
C ASP A 110 22.03 6.32 -8.21
N PRO A 111 22.37 7.61 -8.22
CA PRO A 111 21.59 8.62 -7.50
C PRO A 111 20.20 8.81 -8.09
N THR A 112 19.91 8.25 -9.27
CA THR A 112 18.57 8.28 -9.88
C THR A 112 17.64 7.18 -9.35
N LEU A 113 18.16 6.23 -8.57
CA LEU A 113 17.39 5.14 -7.98
C LEU A 113 17.39 5.23 -6.46
N ILE A 114 16.21 5.18 -5.85
CA ILE A 114 16.10 5.24 -4.40
C ILE A 114 16.33 3.83 -3.81
N PRO A 115 17.34 3.61 -2.95
CA PRO A 115 17.60 2.30 -2.34
C PRO A 115 16.47 1.90 -1.39
N LEU A 116 15.51 1.09 -1.87
CA LEU A 116 14.25 0.86 -1.18
C LEU A 116 14.45 0.19 0.17
N LEU A 117 15.32 -0.84 0.23
CA LEU A 117 15.60 -1.54 1.48
C LEU A 117 16.21 -0.61 2.55
N GLU A 118 17.09 0.29 2.15
CA GLU A 118 17.75 1.21 3.09
C GLU A 118 16.79 2.30 3.58
N VAL A 119 15.84 2.72 2.75
CA VAL A 119 14.74 3.59 3.19
C VAL A 119 13.82 2.87 4.17
N ILE A 120 13.47 1.60 3.93
CA ILE A 120 12.64 0.79 4.84
C ILE A 120 13.32 0.58 6.20
N LYS A 121 14.63 0.34 6.21
CA LYS A 121 15.44 0.20 7.43
C LYS A 121 15.65 1.51 8.19
N SER A 122 15.41 2.66 7.55
CA SER A 122 15.64 3.95 8.18
C SER A 122 14.68 4.19 9.36
N GLU A 123 15.12 4.98 10.34
CA GLU A 123 14.28 5.38 11.48
C GLU A 123 13.14 6.35 11.06
N ASP A 124 13.12 6.82 9.80
CA ASP A 124 12.10 7.72 9.30
C ASP A 124 10.89 6.93 8.78
N TYR A 125 9.94 6.69 9.68
CA TYR A 125 8.68 6.01 9.37
C TYR A 125 7.92 6.67 8.21
N SER A 126 7.97 8.00 8.07
CA SER A 126 7.23 8.67 6.99
C SER A 126 7.82 8.35 5.62
N LEU A 127 9.15 8.23 5.53
CA LEU A 127 9.81 7.85 4.28
C LEU A 127 9.49 6.39 3.93
N SER A 128 9.60 5.46 4.87
CA SER A 128 9.28 4.05 4.60
C SER A 128 7.79 3.87 4.22
N THR A 129 6.86 4.50 4.94
CA THR A 129 5.44 4.45 4.60
C THR A 129 5.13 5.08 3.24
N TYR A 130 5.80 6.18 2.86
CA TYR A 130 5.64 6.75 1.52
C TYR A 130 5.97 5.72 0.44
N THR A 131 7.08 4.99 0.57
CA THR A 131 7.47 4.01 -0.45
C THR A 131 6.47 2.87 -0.59
N LEU A 132 5.82 2.47 0.51
CA LEU A 132 4.75 1.48 0.47
C LEU A 132 3.51 2.03 -0.23
N VAL A 133 3.04 3.21 0.19
CA VAL A 133 1.85 3.83 -0.41
C VAL A 133 2.07 4.07 -1.90
N ASP A 134 3.27 4.45 -2.33
CA ASP A 134 3.62 4.59 -3.75
C ASP A 134 3.49 3.27 -4.52
N CYS A 135 4.04 2.18 -3.99
CA CYS A 135 3.90 0.85 -4.60
C CYS A 135 2.45 0.37 -4.65
N MET A 136 1.68 0.62 -3.59
CA MET A 136 0.28 0.23 -3.47
C MET A 136 -0.61 1.05 -4.40
N CYS A 137 -0.40 2.37 -4.47
CA CYS A 137 -1.07 3.25 -5.42
C CYS A 137 -0.74 2.85 -6.85
N ALA A 138 0.51 2.53 -7.17
CA ALA A 138 0.89 2.07 -8.49
C ALA A 138 0.13 0.81 -8.89
N LEU A 139 0.03 -0.20 -8.00
CA LEU A 139 -0.78 -1.41 -8.24
C LEU A 139 -2.26 -1.06 -8.39
N SER A 140 -2.85 -0.40 -7.38
CA SER A 140 -4.29 -0.20 -7.32
C SER A 140 -4.79 0.72 -8.44
N PHE A 141 -4.10 1.80 -8.75
CA PHE A 141 -4.47 2.66 -9.87
C PHE A 141 -3.96 2.12 -11.22
N GLY A 142 -3.06 1.14 -11.23
CA GLY A 142 -2.43 0.69 -12.46
C GLY A 142 -1.69 1.80 -13.20
N LEU A 143 -1.11 2.73 -12.43
CA LEU A 143 -0.30 3.85 -12.90
C LEU A 143 1.15 3.64 -12.48
N PRO A 144 2.12 4.30 -13.15
CA PRO A 144 3.50 4.25 -12.73
C PRO A 144 3.70 4.71 -11.28
N GLN A 145 4.70 4.11 -10.63
CA GLN A 145 5.23 4.59 -9.36
C GLN A 145 5.77 6.02 -9.53
N GLN A 146 5.70 6.83 -8.46
CA GLN A 146 6.28 8.18 -8.46
C GLN A 146 7.81 8.15 -8.46
N ILE A 147 8.37 7.06 -7.94
CA ILE A 147 9.80 6.90 -7.68
C ILE A 147 10.30 5.64 -8.38
N GLU A 148 11.51 5.73 -8.93
CA GLU A 148 12.24 4.57 -9.41
C GLU A 148 13.09 4.01 -8.27
N TYR A 149 12.80 2.78 -7.86
CA TYR A 149 13.42 2.14 -6.71
C TYR A 149 14.56 1.20 -7.13
N ASP A 150 15.64 1.20 -6.35
CA ASP A 150 16.64 0.14 -6.38
C ASP A 150 16.23 -0.98 -5.40
N THR A 151 15.90 -2.14 -5.95
CA THR A 151 15.49 -3.36 -5.26
C THR A 151 16.59 -4.43 -5.24
N THR A 152 17.80 -4.11 -5.70
CA THR A 152 18.89 -5.09 -5.90
C THR A 152 19.52 -5.58 -4.61
N ALA A 153 19.15 -5.01 -3.46
CA ALA A 153 19.67 -5.39 -2.16
C ALA A 153 19.42 -6.90 -1.89
N ARG A 154 20.52 -7.65 -1.72
CA ARG A 154 20.50 -9.13 -1.73
C ARG A 154 20.30 -9.78 -0.36
N VAL A 155 20.49 -9.01 0.72
CA VAL A 155 20.45 -9.53 2.09
C VAL A 155 19.37 -8.78 2.85
N LEU A 156 18.24 -9.45 3.01
CA LEU A 156 17.20 -9.03 3.93
C LEU A 156 17.70 -9.23 5.36
N PRO A 157 17.35 -8.34 6.30
CA PRO A 157 17.61 -8.60 7.70
C PRO A 157 16.90 -9.89 8.14
N ASP A 158 17.58 -10.68 8.98
CA ASP A 158 17.00 -11.87 9.60
C ASP A 158 15.95 -11.50 10.66
N ASP A 159 16.00 -10.26 11.16
CA ASP A 159 15.13 -9.71 12.18
C ASP A 159 13.84 -9.09 11.60
N PHE A 160 12.76 -9.23 12.37
CA PHE A 160 11.47 -8.61 12.07
C PHE A 160 11.56 -7.08 12.19
N LEU A 161 11.23 -6.36 11.11
CA LEU A 161 11.33 -4.90 11.11
C LEU A 161 10.05 -4.27 11.67
N PRO A 162 10.13 -3.21 12.51
CA PRO A 162 8.96 -2.50 13.03
C PRO A 162 7.98 -2.02 11.94
N HIS A 163 8.50 -1.71 10.74
CA HIS A 163 7.71 -1.35 9.56
C HIS A 163 6.72 -2.45 9.17
N GLU A 164 7.12 -3.72 9.26
CA GLU A 164 6.30 -4.86 8.83
C GLU A 164 5.05 -5.02 9.69
N TRP A 165 5.15 -4.71 10.99
CA TRP A 165 3.99 -4.69 11.89
C TRP A 165 3.05 -3.53 11.58
N ALA A 166 3.61 -2.34 11.41
CA ALA A 166 2.83 -1.13 11.20
C ALA A 166 2.08 -1.12 9.87
N THR A 167 2.57 -1.86 8.88
CA THR A 167 2.04 -1.84 7.51
C THR A 167 1.39 -3.15 7.08
N GLY A 168 1.65 -4.25 7.79
CA GLY A 168 1.09 -5.55 7.46
C GLY A 168 1.67 -6.17 6.17
N ILE A 169 2.84 -5.73 5.73
CA ILE A 169 3.57 -6.30 4.58
C ILE A 169 4.99 -6.70 4.98
N PRO A 170 5.42 -7.94 4.71
CA PRO A 170 6.83 -8.34 4.79
C PRO A 170 7.70 -7.54 3.83
N THR A 171 8.90 -7.17 4.28
CA THR A 171 9.84 -6.30 3.54
C THR A 171 10.17 -6.83 2.14
N GLU A 172 10.34 -8.15 2.02
CA GLU A 172 10.57 -8.80 0.72
C GLU A 172 9.42 -8.61 -0.27
N PHE A 173 8.17 -8.69 0.17
CA PHE A 173 7.01 -8.52 -0.69
C PHE A 173 6.82 -7.06 -1.07
N HIS A 174 7.29 -6.11 -0.24
CA HIS A 174 7.37 -4.71 -0.64
C HIS A 174 8.39 -4.51 -1.78
N LEU A 175 9.58 -5.10 -1.67
CA LEU A 175 10.58 -5.06 -2.76
C LEU A 175 10.04 -5.72 -4.05
N LEU A 176 9.43 -6.90 -3.94
CA LEU A 176 8.88 -7.62 -5.09
C LEU A 176 7.68 -6.88 -5.71
N LEU A 177 6.85 -6.21 -4.91
CA LEU A 177 5.79 -5.35 -5.43
C LEU A 177 6.36 -4.21 -6.27
N ALA A 178 7.45 -3.58 -5.82
CA ALA A 178 8.12 -2.55 -6.60
C ALA A 178 8.68 -3.10 -7.92
N ASP A 179 9.32 -4.28 -7.88
CA ASP A 179 9.81 -4.96 -9.08
C ASP A 179 8.67 -5.29 -10.07
N ILE A 180 7.55 -5.83 -9.59
CA ILE A 180 6.40 -6.17 -10.46
C ILE A 180 5.82 -4.91 -11.11
N ASN A 181 5.70 -3.81 -10.36
CA ASN A 181 5.26 -2.53 -10.93
C ASN A 181 6.22 -2.05 -12.03
N ALA A 182 7.53 -2.10 -11.79
CA ALA A 182 8.54 -1.75 -12.79
C ALA A 182 8.45 -2.64 -14.04
N CYS A 183 8.22 -3.95 -13.89
CA CYS A 183 8.00 -4.89 -15.00
C CYS A 183 6.76 -4.52 -15.82
N ARG A 184 5.63 -4.28 -15.14
CA ARG A 184 4.35 -3.90 -15.77
C ARG A 184 4.51 -2.63 -16.59
N ASP A 185 5.23 -1.64 -16.04
CA ASP A 185 5.46 -0.35 -16.67
C ASP A 185 6.57 -0.38 -17.72
N LYS A 186 7.19 -1.55 -17.94
CA LYS A 186 8.29 -1.78 -18.88
C LYS A 186 9.47 -0.84 -18.62
N SER A 187 9.78 -0.60 -17.34
CA SER A 187 10.96 0.16 -16.96
C SER A 187 12.21 -0.49 -17.58
N PRO A 188 13.15 0.31 -18.12
CA PRO A 188 14.41 -0.23 -18.64
C PRO A 188 15.27 -0.91 -17.57
N ARG A 189 14.95 -0.67 -16.29
CA ARG A 189 15.63 -1.25 -15.13
C ARG A 189 14.83 -2.35 -14.44
N ALA A 190 13.69 -2.74 -15.00
CA ALA A 190 12.89 -3.83 -14.46
C ALA A 190 13.66 -5.16 -14.51
N ARG A 191 13.51 -5.97 -13.46
CA ARG A 191 14.01 -7.36 -13.43
C ARG A 191 13.27 -8.21 -14.47
N ASP A 192 13.86 -9.33 -14.88
CA ASP A 192 13.09 -10.37 -15.57
C ASP A 192 11.98 -10.88 -14.63
N TRP A 193 10.73 -10.81 -15.10
CA TRP A 193 9.57 -11.26 -14.33
C TRP A 193 9.66 -12.75 -13.97
N ARG A 194 10.38 -13.56 -14.75
CA ARG A 194 10.60 -14.99 -14.45
C ARG A 194 11.42 -15.19 -13.19
N GLU A 195 12.34 -14.29 -12.88
CA GLU A 195 13.10 -14.32 -11.63
C GLU A 195 12.18 -14.01 -10.44
N ILE A 196 11.28 -13.05 -10.60
CA ILE A 196 10.26 -12.69 -9.59
C ILE A 196 9.31 -13.87 -9.35
N GLU A 197 8.79 -14.48 -10.41
CA GLU A 197 7.95 -15.68 -10.36
C GLU A 197 8.67 -16.81 -9.62
N HIS A 198 9.92 -17.10 -10.00
CA HIS A 198 10.71 -18.14 -9.37
C HIS A 198 10.85 -17.90 -7.87
N ILE A 199 11.12 -16.66 -7.44
CA ILE A 199 11.19 -16.29 -6.03
C ILE A 199 9.84 -16.57 -5.34
N LEU A 200 8.73 -16.09 -5.88
CA LEU A 200 7.40 -16.23 -5.27
C LEU A 200 6.89 -17.68 -5.21
N VAL A 201 7.25 -18.51 -6.19
CA VAL A 201 6.84 -19.92 -6.25
C VAL A 201 7.62 -20.77 -5.24
N HIS A 202 8.93 -20.52 -5.08
CA HIS A 202 9.79 -21.28 -4.18
C HIS A 202 9.91 -20.67 -2.79
N TRP A 203 9.18 -19.58 -2.54
CA TRP A 203 9.17 -18.95 -1.24
C TRP A 203 8.46 -19.84 -0.21
N GLU A 204 8.98 -19.84 1.01
CA GLU A 204 8.42 -20.56 2.15
C GLU A 204 8.16 -19.60 3.31
N SER A 205 7.03 -19.79 4.00
CA SER A 205 6.67 -18.95 5.14
C SER A 205 7.65 -19.12 6.29
N ARG A 206 8.09 -17.98 6.81
CA ARG A 206 9.06 -17.93 7.90
C ARG A 206 8.35 -17.50 9.17
N MET A 207 8.42 -18.33 10.20
CA MET A 207 8.13 -17.83 11.55
C MET A 207 9.30 -16.96 11.99
N ILE A 208 8.97 -15.79 12.52
CA ILE A 208 9.94 -14.95 13.24
C ILE A 208 10.38 -15.74 14.47
N ARG A 209 11.70 -15.89 14.66
CA ARG A 209 12.25 -16.55 15.84
C ARG A 209 12.05 -15.68 17.06
N ASN A 210 11.38 -16.25 18.08
CA ASN A 210 11.47 -15.87 19.49
C ASN A 210 11.22 -14.39 19.84
N ASP A 211 9.95 -14.00 19.92
CA ASP A 211 9.54 -13.07 20.98
C ASP A 211 8.63 -13.82 21.95
N GLU A 212 8.95 -13.82 23.24
CA GLU A 212 8.10 -14.40 24.31
C GLU A 212 6.68 -13.80 24.32
N TYR A 213 6.46 -12.71 23.60
CA TYR A 213 5.23 -11.94 23.51
C TYR A 213 4.25 -12.39 22.42
N TRP A 214 4.61 -13.32 21.53
CA TRP A 214 3.69 -13.76 20.46
C TRP A 214 2.68 -14.79 20.96
N GLU A 215 1.40 -14.40 20.96
CA GLU A 215 0.32 -15.38 21.14
C GLU A 215 0.21 -16.28 19.90
N SER A 216 -0.23 -17.53 20.09
CA SER A 216 -0.35 -18.52 18.99
C SER A 216 -1.16 -18.01 17.80
N TRP A 217 -2.21 -17.21 18.03
CA TRP A 217 -3.02 -16.66 16.95
C TRP A 217 -2.29 -15.57 16.15
N MET A 218 -1.37 -14.83 16.77
CA MET A 218 -0.56 -13.82 16.08
C MET A 218 0.38 -14.51 15.10
N SER A 219 0.97 -15.64 15.49
CA SER A 219 1.82 -16.44 14.60
C SER A 219 1.02 -16.97 13.40
N VAL A 220 -0.20 -17.47 13.63
CA VAL A 220 -1.09 -17.91 12.54
C VAL A 220 -1.48 -16.74 11.63
N ALA A 221 -1.84 -15.59 12.21
CA ALA A 221 -2.19 -14.39 11.45
C ALA A 221 -1.02 -13.91 10.61
N TRP A 222 0.20 -13.92 11.14
CA TRP A 222 1.40 -13.51 10.42
C TRP A 222 1.75 -14.45 9.27
N LEU A 223 1.65 -15.77 9.47
CA LEU A 223 1.82 -16.74 8.37
C LEU A 223 0.76 -16.53 7.29
N ALA A 224 -0.48 -16.25 7.67
CA ALA A 224 -1.55 -15.95 6.73
C ALA A 224 -1.29 -14.63 5.97
N ILE A 225 -0.77 -13.59 6.63
CA ILE A 225 -0.36 -12.35 5.99
C ILE A 225 0.69 -12.62 4.92
N GLN A 226 1.77 -13.31 5.27
CA GLN A 226 2.85 -13.58 4.32
C GLN A 226 2.35 -14.39 3.11
N GLU A 227 1.61 -15.47 3.36
CA GLU A 227 1.09 -16.32 2.28
C GLU A 227 0.08 -15.58 1.41
N SER A 228 -0.76 -14.72 2.01
CA SER A 228 -1.70 -13.89 1.24
C SER A 228 -0.97 -12.91 0.32
N TRP A 229 0.15 -12.32 0.77
CA TRP A 229 0.98 -11.43 -0.04
C TRP A 229 1.63 -12.18 -1.20
N ARG A 230 2.26 -13.33 -0.93
CA ARG A 230 2.87 -14.17 -1.95
C ARG A 230 1.90 -14.51 -3.07
N LEU A 231 0.71 -15.00 -2.73
CA LEU A 231 -0.33 -15.37 -3.68
C LEU A 231 -0.88 -14.15 -4.45
N THR A 232 -0.99 -13.01 -3.77
CA THR A 232 -1.47 -11.75 -4.37
C THR A 232 -0.48 -11.22 -5.39
N LEU A 233 0.81 -11.23 -5.07
CA LEU A 233 1.87 -10.83 -6.00
C LEU A 233 1.97 -11.77 -7.19
N LEU A 234 1.80 -13.09 -7.00
CA LEU A 234 1.73 -14.05 -8.12
C LEU A 234 0.56 -13.76 -9.05
N ALA A 235 -0.65 -13.61 -8.50
CA ALA A 235 -1.83 -13.29 -9.31
C ALA A 235 -1.67 -11.96 -10.06
N TYR A 236 -1.10 -10.95 -9.39
CA TYR A 236 -0.83 -9.65 -9.99
C TYR A 236 0.22 -9.73 -11.10
N LEU A 237 1.33 -10.45 -10.88
CA LEU A 237 2.37 -10.68 -11.88
C LEU A 237 1.80 -11.33 -13.15
N TYR A 238 1.05 -12.43 -13.00
CA TYR A 238 0.44 -13.12 -14.12
C TYR A 238 -0.56 -12.27 -14.90
N LEU A 239 -1.41 -11.53 -14.18
CA LEU A 239 -2.44 -10.71 -14.79
C LEU A 239 -1.85 -9.47 -15.50
N ALA A 240 -0.99 -8.72 -14.81
CA ALA A 240 -0.55 -7.39 -15.24
C ALA A 240 0.75 -7.41 -16.07
N VAL A 241 1.66 -8.34 -15.81
CA VAL A 241 2.95 -8.43 -16.52
C VAL A 241 2.90 -9.50 -17.61
N CYS A 242 2.44 -10.71 -17.28
CA CYS A 242 2.37 -11.81 -18.26
C CYS A 242 1.16 -11.68 -19.21
N GLY A 243 0.18 -10.83 -18.87
CA GLY A 243 -1.01 -10.60 -19.68
C GLY A 243 -1.97 -11.79 -19.72
N LEU A 244 -1.90 -12.68 -18.72
CA LEU A 244 -2.79 -13.83 -18.64
C LEU A 244 -4.22 -13.39 -18.28
N PRO A 245 -5.24 -13.98 -18.89
CA PRO A 245 -6.63 -13.68 -18.57
C PRO A 245 -7.01 -14.27 -17.21
N SER A 246 -8.03 -13.72 -16.55
CA SER A 246 -8.41 -14.13 -15.21
C SER A 246 -8.94 -15.56 -15.11
N ASP A 247 -9.29 -16.22 -16.22
CA ASP A 247 -9.68 -17.64 -16.23
C ASP A 247 -8.49 -18.60 -16.28
N ASP A 248 -7.27 -18.09 -16.36
CA ASP A 248 -6.05 -18.89 -16.20
C ASP A 248 -6.06 -19.67 -14.88
N VAL A 249 -5.59 -20.92 -14.94
CA VAL A 249 -5.66 -21.86 -13.82
C VAL A 249 -4.84 -21.37 -12.62
N GLN A 250 -3.68 -20.75 -12.86
CA GLN A 250 -2.79 -20.27 -11.81
C GLN A 250 -3.42 -19.06 -11.09
N ILE A 251 -4.02 -18.13 -11.84
CA ILE A 251 -4.72 -16.97 -11.29
C ILE A 251 -5.94 -17.39 -10.44
N GLN A 252 -6.72 -18.35 -10.93
CA GLN A 252 -7.90 -18.85 -10.18
C GLN A 252 -7.51 -19.61 -8.92
N GLN A 253 -6.41 -20.37 -8.95
CA GLN A 253 -5.86 -21.02 -7.77
C GLN A 253 -5.41 -19.99 -6.74
N CYS A 254 -4.61 -18.98 -7.14
CA CYS A 254 -4.17 -17.91 -6.26
C CYS A 254 -5.37 -17.18 -5.63
N SER A 255 -6.35 -16.78 -6.43
CA SER A 255 -7.53 -16.06 -5.96
C SER A 255 -8.34 -16.85 -4.92
N THR A 256 -8.48 -18.16 -5.13
CA THR A 256 -9.19 -19.03 -4.18
C THR A 256 -8.40 -19.20 -2.88
N GLN A 257 -7.09 -19.42 -2.98
CA GLN A 257 -6.21 -19.59 -1.82
C GLN A 257 -6.11 -18.31 -1.00
N ILE A 258 -6.05 -17.13 -1.62
CA ILE A 258 -6.06 -15.84 -0.91
C ILE A 258 -7.29 -15.75 0.01
N LEU A 259 -8.49 -16.03 -0.51
CA LEU A 259 -9.72 -15.98 0.29
C LEU A 259 -9.72 -17.00 1.44
N GLN A 260 -9.14 -18.18 1.22
CA GLN A 260 -9.02 -19.21 2.26
C GLN A 260 -8.06 -18.76 3.36
N VAL A 261 -6.86 -18.30 2.98
CA VAL A 261 -5.79 -17.87 3.89
C VAL A 261 -6.24 -16.67 4.71
N VAL A 262 -6.75 -15.61 4.08
CA VAL A 262 -7.26 -14.44 4.79
C VAL A 262 -8.46 -14.80 5.68
N GLY A 263 -9.27 -15.78 5.27
CA GLY A 263 -10.38 -16.30 6.07
C GLY A 263 -9.94 -17.01 7.36
N THR A 264 -8.68 -17.45 7.48
CA THR A 264 -8.14 -18.05 8.71
C THR A 264 -7.85 -17.01 9.79
N VAL A 265 -7.63 -15.75 9.40
CA VAL A 265 -7.38 -14.63 10.31
C VAL A 265 -8.71 -14.19 10.92
N LYS A 266 -9.04 -14.76 12.07
CA LYS A 266 -10.28 -14.44 12.79
C LYS A 266 -10.18 -13.03 13.39
N LYS A 267 -11.21 -12.19 13.19
CA LYS A 267 -11.45 -11.02 14.05
C LYS A 267 -11.74 -11.55 15.46
N ARG A 268 -10.92 -11.21 16.45
CA ARG A 268 -11.15 -11.59 17.85
C ARG A 268 -11.81 -10.43 18.57
N GLU A 269 -13.02 -10.62 19.06
CA GLU A 269 -13.61 -9.69 20.03
C GLU A 269 -12.84 -9.80 21.36
N PRO A 270 -12.41 -8.70 22.01
CA PRO A 270 -12.64 -7.29 21.66
C PRO A 270 -11.41 -6.60 21.01
N SER A 271 -10.43 -7.35 20.51
CA SER A 271 -9.25 -6.76 19.86
C SER A 271 -9.52 -6.51 18.37
N ASP A 272 -10.10 -5.34 18.08
CA ASP A 272 -10.47 -4.86 16.74
C ASP A 272 -9.28 -4.33 15.91
N LEU A 273 -8.05 -4.77 16.21
CA LEU A 273 -6.90 -4.54 15.32
C LEU A 273 -7.07 -5.42 14.06
N ALA A 274 -7.92 -4.95 13.15
CA ALA A 274 -8.14 -5.56 11.86
C ALA A 274 -6.92 -5.31 10.97
N VAL A 275 -6.18 -6.37 10.67
CA VAL A 275 -5.19 -6.34 9.59
C VAL A 275 -5.92 -6.01 8.30
N SER A 276 -5.52 -4.93 7.62
CA SER A 276 -6.09 -4.56 6.33
C SER A 276 -5.57 -5.51 5.25
N PHE A 277 -6.50 -6.15 4.53
CA PHE A 277 -6.21 -7.02 3.38
C PHE A 277 -6.64 -6.37 2.06
N PHE A 278 -6.44 -5.05 1.95
CA PHE A 278 -6.91 -4.24 0.82
C PHE A 278 -6.49 -4.81 -0.53
N VAL A 279 -5.19 -4.97 -0.75
CA VAL A 279 -4.65 -5.35 -2.06
C VAL A 279 -4.97 -6.81 -2.38
N GLN A 280 -5.01 -7.67 -1.37
CA GLN A 280 -5.47 -9.05 -1.49
C GLN A 280 -6.92 -9.09 -2.00
N TYR A 281 -7.83 -8.35 -1.37
CA TYR A 281 -9.22 -8.29 -1.81
C TYR A 281 -9.38 -7.61 -3.16
N LEU A 282 -8.62 -6.55 -3.45
CA LEU A 282 -8.64 -5.88 -4.75
C LEU A 282 -8.24 -6.84 -5.88
N ILE A 283 -7.10 -7.52 -5.77
CA ILE A 283 -6.63 -8.49 -6.78
C ILE A 283 -7.63 -9.64 -6.94
N VAL A 284 -8.15 -10.21 -5.84
CA VAL A 284 -9.20 -11.24 -5.92
C VAL A 284 -10.45 -10.70 -6.63
N GLY A 285 -10.83 -9.45 -6.34
CA GLY A 285 -11.98 -8.78 -6.95
C GLY A 285 -11.84 -8.59 -8.44
N ILE A 286 -10.67 -8.14 -8.87
CA ILE A 286 -10.30 -8.05 -10.28
C ILE A 286 -10.46 -9.46 -10.89
N CYS A 287 -9.80 -10.48 -10.34
CA CYS A 287 -9.84 -11.85 -10.86
C CYS A 287 -11.18 -12.60 -10.63
N ALA A 288 -12.21 -11.97 -10.04
CA ALA A 288 -13.43 -12.64 -9.60
C ALA A 288 -14.37 -13.00 -10.76
N ARG A 289 -14.41 -14.28 -11.09
CA ARG A 289 -15.36 -14.85 -12.06
C ARG A 289 -16.63 -15.40 -11.42
N ARG A 290 -16.53 -15.87 -10.19
CA ARG A 290 -17.64 -16.45 -9.43
C ARG A 290 -18.34 -15.37 -8.62
N GLU A 291 -19.67 -15.37 -8.64
CA GLU A 291 -20.47 -14.41 -7.88
C GLU A 291 -20.17 -14.46 -6.37
N ASN A 292 -19.83 -15.64 -5.84
CA ASN A 292 -19.40 -15.76 -4.45
C ASN A 292 -18.13 -14.94 -4.15
N HIS A 293 -17.13 -14.97 -5.03
CA HIS A 293 -15.89 -14.20 -4.84
C HIS A 293 -16.18 -12.70 -4.93
N ARG A 294 -16.99 -12.29 -5.93
CA ARG A 294 -17.42 -10.89 -6.09
C ARG A 294 -18.09 -10.37 -4.83
N ARG A 295 -19.06 -11.11 -4.30
CA ARG A 295 -19.79 -10.76 -3.08
C ARG A 295 -18.86 -10.64 -1.86
N ILE A 296 -17.94 -11.58 -1.67
CA ILE A 296 -16.97 -11.54 -0.56
C ILE A 296 -16.08 -10.30 -0.69
N THR A 297 -15.46 -10.10 -1.86
CA THR A 297 -14.60 -8.95 -2.10
C THR A 297 -15.35 -7.63 -1.93
N ARG A 298 -16.53 -7.50 -2.53
CA ARG A 298 -17.36 -6.30 -2.44
C ARG A 298 -17.67 -5.95 -0.99
N SER A 299 -18.08 -6.95 -0.20
CA SER A 299 -18.37 -6.79 1.23
C SER A 299 -17.14 -6.32 2.00
N LYS A 300 -15.96 -6.90 1.72
CA LYS A 300 -14.72 -6.60 2.42
C LYS A 300 -14.12 -5.24 2.04
N LEU A 301 -14.13 -4.88 0.76
CA LEU A 301 -13.65 -3.56 0.31
C LEU A 301 -14.62 -2.42 0.69
N SER A 302 -15.90 -2.73 0.96
CA SER A 302 -16.84 -1.77 1.53
C SER A 302 -16.60 -1.49 3.01
N ASP A 303 -15.73 -2.27 3.67
CA ASP A 303 -15.31 -2.02 5.05
C ASP A 303 -14.29 -0.84 5.04
N PRO A 304 -14.58 0.31 5.67
CA PRO A 304 -13.68 1.47 5.69
C PRO A 304 -12.29 1.14 6.24
N THR A 305 -12.19 0.15 7.13
CA THR A 305 -10.92 -0.33 7.70
C THR A 305 -9.98 -0.91 6.64
N THR A 306 -10.52 -1.30 5.48
CA THR A 306 -9.76 -1.83 4.36
C THR A 306 -9.23 -0.73 3.44
N GLY A 307 -9.71 0.52 3.52
CA GLY A 307 -9.25 1.60 2.64
C GLY A 307 -9.57 1.39 1.14
N GLY A 308 -10.48 0.47 0.83
CA GLY A 308 -10.80 0.05 -0.54
C GLY A 308 -12.14 0.56 -1.09
N LEU A 309 -12.80 1.47 -0.38
CA LEU A 309 -14.18 1.87 -0.66
C LEU A 309 -14.36 2.42 -2.08
N ASP A 310 -13.41 3.22 -2.55
CA ASP A 310 -13.47 3.82 -3.89
C ASP A 310 -13.31 2.80 -5.02
N PHE A 311 -12.71 1.63 -4.72
CA PHE A 311 -12.55 0.56 -5.71
C PHE A 311 -13.79 -0.33 -5.82
N VAL A 312 -14.76 -0.23 -4.92
CA VAL A 312 -16.01 -1.01 -5.02
C VAL A 312 -16.79 -0.64 -6.29
N PRO A 313 -17.05 0.64 -6.60
CA PRO A 313 -17.65 1.02 -7.89
C PRO A 313 -16.84 0.55 -9.11
N VAL A 314 -15.50 0.59 -9.04
CA VAL A 314 -14.63 0.15 -10.14
C VAL A 314 -14.85 -1.33 -10.44
N LEU A 315 -14.90 -2.15 -9.40
CA LEU A 315 -15.17 -3.58 -9.52
C LEU A 315 -16.60 -3.84 -9.98
N ASP A 316 -17.59 -3.11 -9.47
CA ASP A 316 -18.98 -3.21 -9.93
C ASP A 316 -19.06 -2.89 -11.45
N HIS A 317 -18.39 -1.84 -11.94
CA HIS A 317 -18.32 -1.54 -13.37
C HIS A 317 -17.65 -2.68 -14.17
N LEU A 318 -16.53 -3.20 -13.68
CA LEU A 318 -15.80 -4.30 -14.30
C LEU A 318 -16.64 -5.59 -14.41
N TRP A 319 -17.35 -5.94 -13.34
CA TRP A 319 -18.13 -7.18 -13.25
C TRP A 319 -19.42 -7.15 -14.08
N HIS A 320 -20.01 -5.97 -14.28
CA HIS A 320 -21.19 -5.77 -15.12
C HIS A 320 -20.82 -5.43 -16.58
N GLY A 321 -19.56 -5.06 -16.84
CA GLY A 321 -18.99 -4.84 -18.16
C GLY A 321 -18.23 -6.07 -18.67
N ALA A 322 -16.90 -5.98 -18.75
CA ALA A 322 -16.05 -7.03 -19.32
C ALA A 322 -16.20 -8.39 -18.62
N GLY A 323 -16.47 -8.40 -17.31
CA GLY A 323 -16.66 -9.62 -16.53
C GLY A 323 -18.09 -10.15 -16.50
N LEU A 324 -19.04 -9.60 -17.25
CA LEU A 324 -20.46 -9.98 -17.18
C LEU A 324 -20.61 -11.50 -17.33
N GLY A 325 -21.44 -12.15 -16.51
CA GLY A 325 -21.63 -13.62 -16.61
C GLY A 325 -20.39 -14.47 -16.30
N GLY A 326 -19.35 -13.90 -15.67
CA GLY A 326 -18.13 -14.62 -15.29
C GLY A 326 -17.13 -14.80 -16.44
N HIS A 327 -17.21 -13.97 -17.48
CA HIS A 327 -16.20 -13.90 -18.53
C HIS A 327 -14.82 -13.58 -17.95
N ALA A 328 -13.79 -14.08 -18.63
CA ALA A 328 -12.42 -13.79 -18.29
C ALA A 328 -12.15 -12.30 -18.52
N ILE A 329 -11.36 -11.71 -17.63
CA ILE A 329 -10.95 -10.32 -17.73
C ILE A 329 -9.43 -10.25 -17.82
N THR A 330 -8.94 -9.16 -18.40
CA THR A 330 -7.52 -8.83 -18.49
C THR A 330 -7.20 -7.66 -17.57
N TRP A 331 -5.90 -7.40 -17.39
CA TRP A 331 -5.46 -6.16 -16.73
C TRP A 331 -5.99 -4.90 -17.43
N SER A 332 -6.10 -4.92 -18.76
CA SER A 332 -6.60 -3.76 -19.53
C SER A 332 -8.07 -3.47 -19.26
N ASP A 333 -8.90 -4.50 -19.05
CA ASP A 333 -10.31 -4.33 -18.67
C ASP A 333 -10.46 -3.66 -17.31
N TYR A 334 -9.57 -4.04 -16.37
CA TYR A 334 -9.48 -3.40 -15.07
C TYR A 334 -9.09 -1.92 -15.20
N LEU A 335 -8.02 -1.62 -15.95
CA LEU A 335 -7.56 -0.24 -16.16
C LEU A 335 -8.67 0.62 -16.77
N HIS A 336 -9.39 0.09 -17.77
CA HIS A 336 -10.50 0.80 -18.38
C HIS A 336 -11.61 1.15 -17.37
N SER A 337 -11.98 0.20 -16.51
CA SER A 337 -12.98 0.43 -15.45
C SER A 337 -12.49 1.43 -14.41
N ARG A 338 -11.21 1.33 -14.01
CA ARG A 338 -10.57 2.25 -13.07
C ARG A 338 -10.53 3.67 -13.62
N GLU A 339 -10.15 3.86 -14.88
CA GLU A 339 -10.09 5.18 -15.52
C GLU A 339 -11.46 5.81 -15.70
N THR A 340 -12.47 4.99 -15.98
CA THR A 340 -13.85 5.47 -16.16
C THR A 340 -14.41 6.01 -14.85
N LEU A 341 -14.14 5.35 -13.72
CA LEU A 341 -14.75 5.73 -12.44
C LEU A 341 -13.84 6.57 -11.53
N ILE A 342 -12.52 6.44 -11.66
CA ILE A 342 -11.52 7.18 -10.89
C ILE A 342 -10.49 7.78 -11.87
N PRO A 343 -10.88 8.80 -12.65
CA PRO A 343 -9.98 9.44 -13.58
C PRO A 343 -8.90 10.22 -12.82
N VAL A 344 -7.65 9.78 -12.95
CA VAL A 344 -6.51 10.48 -12.35
C VAL A 344 -6.03 11.53 -13.35
N PRO A 345 -5.97 12.82 -12.97
CA PRO A 345 -5.46 13.86 -13.85
C PRO A 345 -3.98 13.57 -14.19
N MET A 346 -3.65 13.67 -15.49
CA MET A 346 -2.26 13.55 -15.95
C MET A 346 -1.45 14.76 -15.53
#